data_AF-A0A183THE7-F1
#
_entry.id   AF-A0A183THE7-F1
#
_cell.length_a   1.000
_cell.length_b   1.000
_cell.length_c   1.000
_cell.angle_alpha   90.00
_cell.angle_beta   90.00
_cell.angle_gamma   90.00
#
_symmetry.space_group_name_H-M   'P 1'
#
loop_
_entity.id
_entity.type
_entity.pdbx_description
1 polymer ?
#
loop_
_entity_poly.entity_id
_entity_poly.type
_entity_poly.pdbx_seq_one_letter_code
_entity_poly.pdbx_strand_id
1 'polypeptide(L)'
;LFSCRFSLPMDPSLVKEREAFLRRARTMQYVETPRINQQAASSSVKSSSPSPSPAKRLATNPAQRDYLTMDSRPQNQGRFALLSKVVKYMKQRHLERDVHPLSVEEILEETMLQDAPLSDVKWLETEALPNNPKIHSTADGKFVFKPKYDVRNRQELYQLLKRHEFRGLGGIYLDDLAEAVADVERVVQSLGDHVIQVVTPHDKKVVLFYNDKSFDLGIKEEFKQLWRAVSVEGMHELKIEEYLRRNGITSMSADRKTFTLVTKQKHTGQKRASNRPVKLKDNEHLQDILKDFSQK
;
A
#
# COMPACT_ATOMS: atom_id res chain seq x y z
N LEU A 1 23.30 29.15 -34.35
CA LEU A 1 22.81 28.25 -33.28
C LEU A 1 21.50 27.63 -33.77
N PHE A 2 21.55 26.33 -34.05
CA PHE A 2 20.49 25.55 -34.71
C PHE A 2 19.20 25.49 -33.89
N SER A 3 18.06 25.71 -34.54
CA SER A 3 16.74 25.33 -34.02
C SER A 3 16.19 24.23 -34.94
N CYS A 4 16.43 22.97 -34.58
CA CYS A 4 15.79 21.81 -35.19
C CYS A 4 14.42 21.61 -34.53
N ARG A 5 13.34 22.08 -35.17
CA ARG A 5 11.98 21.58 -34.90
C ARG A 5 11.76 20.32 -35.74
N PHE A 6 11.99 19.16 -35.15
CA PHE A 6 11.48 17.90 -35.67
C PHE A 6 9.97 17.84 -35.40
N SER A 7 9.14 18.15 -36.39
CA SER A 7 7.73 17.75 -36.39
C SER A 7 7.65 16.31 -36.88
N LEU A 8 7.61 15.35 -35.96
CA LEU A 8 7.28 13.97 -36.31
C LEU A 8 5.80 13.94 -36.76
N PRO A 9 5.48 13.46 -37.96
CA PRO A 9 4.09 13.24 -38.36
C PRO A 9 3.49 12.17 -37.44
N MET A 10 2.33 12.46 -36.84
CA MET A 10 1.57 11.51 -36.02
C MET A 10 1.25 10.26 -36.83
N ASP A 11 1.41 9.08 -36.21
CA ASP A 11 1.15 7.79 -36.82
C ASP A 11 -0.29 7.72 -37.37
N PRO A 12 -0.51 7.37 -38.65
CA PRO A 12 -1.85 7.33 -39.26
C PRO A 12 -2.80 6.35 -38.57
N SER A 13 -2.27 5.33 -37.87
CA SER A 13 -3.07 4.41 -37.05
C SER A 13 -3.73 5.12 -35.86
N LEU A 14 -2.97 5.96 -35.14
CA LEU A 14 -3.44 6.74 -33.99
C LEU A 14 -4.48 7.80 -34.38
N VAL A 15 -4.33 8.40 -35.57
CA VAL A 15 -5.31 9.36 -36.10
C VAL A 15 -6.64 8.64 -36.39
N LYS A 16 -6.58 7.45 -36.98
CA LYS A 16 -7.76 6.63 -37.28
C LYS A 16 -8.48 6.15 -36.01
N GLU A 17 -7.75 5.75 -34.99
CA GLU A 17 -8.32 5.38 -33.69
C GLU A 17 -8.99 6.57 -32.99
N ARG A 18 -8.35 7.75 -33.03
CA ARG A 18 -8.92 8.98 -32.48
C ARG A 18 -10.22 9.37 -33.18
N GLU A 19 -10.28 9.28 -34.50
CA GLU A 19 -11.50 9.56 -35.26
C GLU A 19 -12.60 8.54 -34.96
N ALA A 20 -12.26 7.25 -34.85
CA ALA A 20 -13.21 6.21 -34.48
C ALA A 20 -13.79 6.41 -33.07
N PHE A 21 -12.95 6.82 -32.11
CA PHE A 21 -13.37 7.14 -30.74
C PHE A 21 -14.32 8.34 -30.72
N LEU A 22 -13.97 9.44 -31.40
CA LEU A 22 -14.82 10.63 -31.50
C LEU A 22 -16.15 10.34 -32.20
N ARG A 23 -16.15 9.45 -33.20
CA ARG A 23 -17.38 9.02 -33.88
C ARG A 23 -18.27 8.20 -32.94
N ARG A 24 -17.72 7.25 -32.19
CA ARG A 24 -18.47 6.50 -31.17
C ARG A 24 -19.05 7.43 -30.10
N ALA A 25 -18.24 8.36 -29.57
CA ALA A 25 -18.70 9.32 -28.57
C ALA A 25 -19.84 10.20 -29.09
N ARG A 26 -19.79 10.64 -30.36
CA ARG A 26 -20.90 11.39 -30.98
C ARG A 26 -22.16 10.59 -31.23
N THR A 27 -22.04 9.28 -31.43
CA THR A 27 -23.19 8.42 -31.73
C THR A 27 -23.85 7.86 -30.46
N MET A 28 -23.16 7.91 -29.32
CA MET A 28 -23.74 7.53 -28.03
C MET A 28 -24.68 8.63 -27.55
N GLN A 29 -25.98 8.33 -27.52
CA GLN A 29 -26.97 9.15 -26.82
C GLN A 29 -26.71 9.01 -25.31
N TYR A 30 -26.36 10.13 -24.67
CA TYR A 30 -26.22 10.22 -23.22
C TYR A 30 -27.60 10.12 -22.58
N VAL A 31 -27.82 9.08 -21.76
CA VAL A 31 -29.02 8.98 -20.90
C VAL A 31 -28.65 9.58 -19.56
N GLU A 32 -29.20 10.75 -19.27
CA GLU A 32 -29.14 11.37 -17.95
C GLU A 32 -29.88 10.49 -16.94
N THR A 33 -29.15 9.90 -15.99
CA THR A 33 -29.75 9.42 -14.76
C THR A 33 -30.13 10.64 -13.91
N PRO A 34 -31.41 10.87 -13.58
CA PRO A 34 -31.81 12.06 -12.85
C PRO A 34 -31.27 12.00 -11.41
N ARG A 35 -30.60 13.09 -11.01
CA ARG A 35 -30.12 13.35 -9.64
C ARG A 35 -31.33 13.47 -8.70
N ILE A 36 -31.38 12.64 -7.68
CA ILE A 36 -32.29 12.78 -6.54
C ILE A 36 -31.84 14.00 -5.73
N ASN A 37 -32.62 15.07 -5.77
CA ASN A 37 -32.47 16.22 -4.88
C ASN A 37 -33.56 16.10 -3.80
N GLN A 38 -33.17 15.84 -2.56
CA GLN A 38 -34.06 15.86 -1.41
C GLN A 38 -34.25 17.31 -0.97
N GLN A 39 -35.49 17.81 -1.02
CA GLN A 39 -35.95 18.89 -0.14
C GLN A 39 -37.46 18.79 0.07
N ALA A 40 -37.84 19.14 1.29
CA ALA A 40 -39.13 18.95 1.94
C ALA A 40 -40.29 19.72 1.27
N ALA A 41 -41.50 19.15 1.35
CA ALA A 41 -42.69 19.85 1.84
C ALA A 41 -43.92 18.93 1.88
N SER A 42 -44.72 19.18 2.92
CA SER A 42 -46.01 18.62 3.28
C SER A 42 -47.18 18.98 2.34
N SER A 43 -48.27 18.23 2.52
CA SER A 43 -49.69 18.57 2.28
C SER A 43 -50.33 18.34 0.89
N SER A 44 -51.25 17.34 0.87
CA SER A 44 -52.63 17.33 0.33
C SER A 44 -52.90 18.00 -1.03
N VAL A 45 -53.50 17.37 -2.06
CA VAL A 45 -54.85 16.76 -2.13
C VAL A 45 -55.06 15.97 -3.45
N LYS A 46 -55.89 14.89 -3.38
CA LYS A 46 -56.86 14.25 -4.33
C LYS A 46 -56.83 14.69 -5.83
N SER A 47 -57.02 13.86 -6.88
CA SER A 47 -57.71 12.57 -7.11
C SER A 47 -57.53 12.13 -8.59
N SER A 48 -57.95 10.88 -8.90
CA SER A 48 -58.37 10.28 -10.20
C SER A 48 -57.35 9.46 -11.04
N SER A 49 -57.58 8.14 -11.02
CA SER A 49 -57.18 7.03 -11.92
C SER A 49 -57.49 7.29 -13.42
N PRO A 50 -56.89 6.61 -14.44
CA PRO A 50 -56.78 5.14 -14.55
C PRO A 50 -55.50 4.55 -15.19
N SER A 51 -55.32 3.24 -14.96
CA SER A 51 -54.30 2.33 -15.50
C SER A 51 -54.44 2.04 -17.01
N PRO A 52 -53.31 1.78 -17.71
CA PRO A 52 -53.32 0.86 -18.86
C PRO A 52 -52.24 -0.24 -18.81
N SER A 53 -52.62 -1.39 -19.36
CA SER A 53 -51.94 -2.68 -19.49
C SER A 53 -50.63 -2.66 -20.32
N PRO A 54 -49.77 -3.70 -20.24
CA PRO A 54 -48.43 -3.70 -20.86
C PRO A 54 -48.48 -4.06 -22.36
N ALA A 55 -47.95 -3.17 -23.19
CA ALA A 55 -47.80 -3.39 -24.63
C ALA A 55 -46.56 -4.23 -24.96
N LYS A 56 -46.75 -5.14 -25.91
CA LYS A 56 -45.85 -6.15 -26.47
C LYS A 56 -44.45 -5.61 -26.82
N ARG A 57 -43.41 -6.28 -26.32
CA ARG A 57 -42.04 -6.16 -26.85
C ARG A 57 -41.94 -6.95 -28.15
N LEU A 58 -41.53 -6.27 -29.22
CA LEU A 58 -41.14 -6.89 -30.48
C LEU A 58 -39.89 -7.75 -30.29
N ALA A 59 -39.98 -8.96 -30.84
CA ALA A 59 -38.89 -9.91 -30.93
C ALA A 59 -37.83 -9.41 -31.93
N THR A 60 -36.60 -9.26 -31.45
CA THR A 60 -35.41 -9.14 -32.29
C THR A 60 -34.54 -10.37 -32.00
N ASN A 61 -34.27 -11.14 -33.06
CA ASN A 61 -33.49 -12.38 -33.13
C ASN A 61 -32.42 -12.60 -32.03
N PRO A 62 -32.46 -13.71 -31.28
CA PRO A 62 -31.33 -14.17 -30.47
C PRO A 62 -30.62 -15.32 -31.20
N ALA A 63 -29.81 -14.99 -32.21
CA ALA A 63 -28.81 -15.92 -32.72
C ALA A 63 -27.44 -15.35 -32.34
N GLN A 64 -26.67 -16.13 -31.58
CA GLN A 64 -25.34 -15.81 -31.02
C GLN A 64 -25.36 -14.95 -29.74
N ARG A 65 -25.97 -15.48 -28.68
CA ARG A 65 -25.53 -15.20 -27.31
C ARG A 65 -24.70 -16.37 -26.82
N ASP A 66 -23.58 -16.07 -26.19
CA ASP A 66 -22.67 -16.98 -25.51
C ASP A 66 -23.41 -17.84 -24.48
N TYR A 67 -23.89 -19.01 -24.89
CA TYR A 67 -24.59 -19.97 -24.02
C TYR A 67 -23.66 -20.60 -22.97
N LEU A 68 -22.34 -20.57 -23.19
CA LEU A 68 -21.37 -21.14 -22.25
C LEU A 68 -21.19 -20.30 -20.97
N THR A 69 -21.52 -19.01 -21.00
CA THR A 69 -21.24 -18.08 -19.89
C THR A 69 -22.43 -17.92 -18.93
N MET A 70 -23.63 -18.36 -19.31
CA MET A 70 -24.82 -18.26 -18.47
C MET A 70 -25.04 -19.50 -17.58
N ASP A 71 -24.73 -20.70 -18.07
CA ASP A 71 -24.87 -21.96 -17.31
C ASP A 71 -23.80 -22.14 -16.22
N SER A 72 -22.66 -21.46 -16.35
CA SER A 72 -21.56 -21.55 -15.39
C SER A 72 -21.73 -20.67 -14.15
N ARG A 73 -22.68 -19.72 -14.14
CA ARG A 73 -22.90 -18.82 -12.99
C ARG A 73 -23.31 -19.54 -11.69
N PRO A 74 -24.33 -20.41 -11.67
CA PRO A 74 -24.70 -21.13 -10.44
C PRO A 74 -23.61 -22.12 -10.00
N GLN A 75 -22.93 -22.77 -10.95
CA GLN A 75 -21.83 -23.71 -10.65
C GLN A 75 -20.60 -22.99 -10.06
N ASN A 76 -20.21 -21.85 -10.64
CA ASN A 76 -19.11 -21.03 -10.11
C ASN A 76 -19.44 -20.44 -8.74
N GLN A 77 -20.72 -20.10 -8.48
CA GLN A 77 -21.13 -19.61 -7.16
C GLN A 77 -20.92 -20.65 -6.06
N GLY A 78 -21.22 -21.92 -6.32
CA GLY A 78 -20.92 -23.04 -5.40
C GLY A 78 -19.43 -23.24 -5.18
N ARG A 79 -18.64 -23.19 -6.26
CA ARG A 79 -17.16 -23.27 -6.22
C ARG A 79 -16.51 -22.16 -5.40
N PHE A 80 -16.93 -20.92 -5.60
CA PHE A 80 -16.41 -19.77 -4.85
C PHE A 80 -16.86 -19.78 -3.38
N ALA A 81 -18.07 -20.29 -3.08
CA ALA A 81 -18.51 -20.51 -1.71
C ALA A 81 -17.63 -21.55 -1.00
N LEU A 82 -17.33 -22.66 -1.69
CA LEU A 82 -16.43 -23.70 -1.21
C LEU A 82 -15.01 -23.15 -0.94
N LEU A 83 -14.44 -22.45 -1.92
CA LEU A 83 -13.13 -21.78 -1.79
C LEU A 83 -13.11 -20.80 -0.61
N SER A 84 -14.17 -19.99 -0.44
CA SER A 84 -14.25 -19.03 0.66
C SER A 84 -14.26 -19.72 2.02
N LYS A 85 -14.97 -20.85 2.15
CA LYS A 85 -15.01 -21.65 3.38
C LYS A 85 -13.64 -22.28 3.67
N VAL A 86 -12.98 -22.83 2.65
CA VAL A 86 -11.60 -23.35 2.74
C VAL A 86 -10.61 -22.28 3.18
N VAL A 87 -10.58 -21.12 2.52
CA VAL A 87 -9.65 -20.02 2.86
C VAL A 87 -9.93 -19.48 4.26
N LYS A 88 -11.20 -19.37 4.65
CA LYS A 88 -11.58 -18.94 6.01
C LYS A 88 -11.10 -19.94 7.07
N TYR A 89 -11.24 -21.22 6.80
CA TYR A 89 -10.75 -22.29 7.68
C TYR A 89 -9.23 -22.26 7.80
N MET A 90 -8.51 -22.16 6.68
CA MET A 90 -7.05 -22.03 6.69
C MET A 90 -6.55 -20.77 7.42
N LYS A 91 -7.27 -19.65 7.28
CA LYS A 91 -7.01 -18.42 8.05
C LYS A 91 -7.21 -18.68 9.55
N GLN A 92 -8.31 -19.32 9.94
CA GLN A 92 -8.60 -19.62 11.35
C GLN A 92 -7.48 -20.46 11.97
N ARG A 93 -7.06 -21.53 11.28
CA ARG A 93 -5.97 -22.40 11.72
C ARG A 93 -4.65 -21.64 11.91
N HIS A 94 -4.34 -20.72 10.98
CA HIS A 94 -3.17 -19.85 11.11
C HIS A 94 -3.23 -18.95 12.36
N LEU A 95 -4.40 -18.40 12.68
CA LEU A 95 -4.60 -17.59 13.89
C LEU A 95 -4.44 -18.42 15.18
N GLU A 96 -4.78 -19.72 15.13
CA GLU A 96 -4.58 -20.69 16.22
C GLU A 96 -3.12 -21.18 16.35
N ARG A 97 -2.23 -20.69 15.47
CA ARG A 97 -0.81 -21.08 15.36
C ARG A 97 -0.56 -22.50 14.88
N ASP A 98 -1.55 -23.13 14.28
CA ASP A 98 -1.33 -24.34 13.51
C ASP A 98 -1.03 -23.96 12.05
N VAL A 99 0.22 -24.18 11.66
CA VAL A 99 0.73 -23.91 10.30
C VAL A 99 1.11 -25.20 9.59
N HIS A 100 0.54 -26.34 10.02
CA HIS A 100 0.75 -27.61 9.35
C HIS A 100 0.24 -27.55 7.89
N PRO A 101 1.06 -27.93 6.89
CA PRO A 101 0.61 -28.03 5.51
C PRO A 101 -0.43 -29.14 5.35
N LEU A 102 -1.54 -28.84 4.68
CA LEU A 102 -2.62 -29.81 4.47
C LEU A 102 -2.89 -30.05 2.99
N SER A 103 -3.32 -31.27 2.66
CA SER A 103 -3.87 -31.58 1.34
C SER A 103 -5.29 -31.03 1.18
N VAL A 104 -5.78 -30.98 -0.06
CA VAL A 104 -7.17 -30.58 -0.32
C VAL A 104 -8.16 -31.53 0.36
N GLU A 105 -7.85 -32.83 0.37
CA GLU A 105 -8.67 -33.88 0.99
C GLU A 105 -8.75 -33.70 2.51
N GLU A 106 -7.61 -33.51 3.18
CA GLU A 106 -7.54 -33.27 4.63
C GLU A 106 -8.36 -32.01 5.02
N ILE A 107 -8.26 -30.93 4.22
CA ILE A 107 -9.04 -29.70 4.47
C ILE A 107 -10.55 -29.94 4.29
N LEU A 108 -10.97 -30.73 3.29
CA LEU A 108 -12.38 -31.02 3.05
C LEU A 108 -12.97 -31.92 4.15
N GLU A 109 -12.19 -32.87 4.67
CA GLU A 109 -12.55 -33.69 5.81
C GLU A 109 -12.75 -32.83 7.07
N GLU A 110 -11.78 -31.97 7.39
CA GLU A 110 -11.84 -31.13 8.59
C GLU A 110 -12.91 -30.04 8.52
N THR A 111 -13.26 -29.57 7.31
CA THR A 111 -14.34 -28.59 7.12
C THR A 111 -15.74 -29.20 7.05
N MET A 112 -15.85 -30.53 7.21
CA MET A 112 -17.06 -31.33 7.03
C MET A 112 -17.73 -31.08 5.66
N LEU A 113 -16.92 -30.97 4.61
CA LEU A 113 -17.35 -30.72 3.22
C LEU A 113 -17.13 -31.96 2.33
N GLN A 114 -17.21 -33.15 2.92
CA GLN A 114 -16.97 -34.42 2.23
C GLN A 114 -17.92 -34.65 1.04
N ASP A 115 -19.11 -34.05 1.04
CA ASP A 115 -20.10 -34.16 -0.04
C ASP A 115 -19.83 -33.24 -1.26
N ALA A 116 -18.68 -32.55 -1.31
CA ALA A 116 -18.34 -31.69 -2.44
C ALA A 116 -18.18 -32.54 -3.73
N PRO A 117 -18.71 -32.07 -4.88
CA PRO A 117 -18.59 -32.83 -6.12
C PRO A 117 -17.12 -32.91 -6.54
N LEU A 118 -16.70 -34.08 -7.03
CA LEU A 118 -15.31 -34.36 -7.48
C LEU A 118 -14.77 -33.33 -8.48
N SER A 119 -15.64 -32.74 -9.30
CA SER A 119 -15.27 -31.68 -10.24
C SER A 119 -14.84 -30.38 -9.56
N ASP A 120 -15.40 -30.06 -8.39
CA ASP A 120 -15.06 -28.87 -7.61
C ASP A 120 -13.79 -29.11 -6.77
N VAL A 121 -13.58 -30.34 -6.27
CA VAL A 121 -12.33 -30.75 -5.59
C VAL A 121 -11.15 -30.65 -6.54
N LYS A 122 -11.27 -31.21 -7.75
CA LYS A 122 -10.22 -31.12 -8.77
C LYS A 122 -9.93 -29.67 -9.16
N TRP A 123 -10.96 -28.84 -9.31
CA TRP A 123 -10.80 -27.41 -9.59
C TRP A 123 -10.07 -26.67 -8.45
N LEU A 124 -10.35 -27.00 -7.19
CA LEU A 124 -9.63 -26.43 -6.04
C LEU A 124 -8.13 -26.73 -6.08
N GLU A 125 -7.77 -27.99 -6.33
CA GLU A 125 -6.40 -28.47 -6.33
C GLU A 125 -5.57 -27.88 -7.49
N THR A 126 -6.12 -27.91 -8.71
CA THR A 126 -5.35 -27.55 -9.92
C THR A 126 -5.36 -26.06 -10.22
N GLU A 127 -6.44 -25.35 -9.88
CA GLU A 127 -6.67 -23.97 -10.35
C GLU A 127 -6.82 -22.98 -9.19
N ALA A 128 -7.72 -23.26 -8.24
CA ALA A 128 -8.12 -22.24 -7.28
C ALA A 128 -7.06 -21.94 -6.20
N LEU A 129 -6.50 -22.99 -5.57
CA LEU A 129 -5.52 -22.82 -4.49
C LEU A 129 -4.16 -22.32 -4.99
N PRO A 130 -3.59 -22.82 -6.11
CA PRO A 130 -2.32 -22.32 -6.63
C PRO A 130 -2.39 -20.86 -7.12
N ASN A 131 -3.55 -20.41 -7.61
CA ASN A 131 -3.74 -19.06 -8.12
C ASN A 131 -4.06 -18.03 -7.01
N ASN A 132 -4.33 -18.48 -5.78
CA ASN A 132 -4.71 -17.58 -4.70
C ASN A 132 -3.49 -16.98 -3.99
N PRO A 133 -3.32 -15.64 -3.97
CA PRO A 133 -2.17 -15.00 -3.31
C PRO A 133 -2.13 -15.20 -1.79
N LYS A 134 -3.25 -15.59 -1.16
CA LYS A 134 -3.34 -15.88 0.27
C LYS A 134 -2.95 -17.30 0.65
N ILE A 135 -2.67 -18.16 -0.33
CA ILE A 135 -2.29 -19.56 -0.11
C ILE A 135 -0.90 -19.78 -0.73
N HIS A 136 -0.05 -20.49 -0.01
CA HIS A 136 1.23 -20.96 -0.51
C HIS A 136 1.15 -22.45 -0.77
N SER A 137 1.44 -22.86 -2.01
CA SER A 137 1.58 -24.26 -2.38
C SER A 137 3.01 -24.72 -2.09
N THR A 138 3.13 -25.80 -1.32
CA THR A 138 4.38 -26.47 -0.97
C THR A 138 4.72 -27.52 -2.04
N ALA A 139 6.00 -27.84 -2.21
CA ALA A 139 6.46 -28.81 -3.22
C ALA A 139 5.79 -30.20 -3.11
N ASP A 140 5.32 -30.56 -1.91
CA ASP A 140 4.67 -31.84 -1.60
C ASP A 140 3.18 -31.87 -1.99
N GLY A 141 2.67 -30.86 -2.71
CA GLY A 141 1.25 -30.75 -3.08
C GLY A 141 0.34 -30.32 -1.93
N LYS A 142 0.92 -29.79 -0.84
CA LYS A 142 0.22 -29.31 0.35
C LYS A 142 0.09 -27.79 0.38
N PHE A 143 -0.94 -27.28 1.05
CA PHE A 143 -1.28 -25.86 1.08
C PHE A 143 -1.14 -25.28 2.49
N VAL A 144 -0.59 -24.08 2.58
CA VAL A 144 -0.42 -23.31 3.82
C VAL A 144 -0.98 -21.90 3.63
N PHE A 145 -1.61 -21.34 4.67
CA PHE A 145 -2.09 -19.96 4.64
C PHE A 145 -0.93 -18.97 4.68
N LYS A 146 -0.96 -17.97 3.78
CA LYS A 146 0.03 -16.90 3.67
C LYS A 146 -0.65 -15.55 3.89
N PRO A 147 -0.52 -14.93 5.08
CA PRO A 147 -1.02 -13.59 5.30
C PRO A 147 -0.26 -12.56 4.45
N LYS A 148 -0.85 -11.37 4.26
CA LYS A 148 -0.19 -10.25 3.55
C LYS A 148 1.15 -9.87 4.19
N TYR A 149 1.20 -9.92 5.51
CA TYR A 149 2.38 -9.69 6.32
C TYR A 149 2.61 -10.89 7.24
N ASP A 150 3.76 -11.54 7.16
CA ASP A 150 4.15 -12.59 8.12
C ASP A 150 4.75 -11.92 9.36
N VAL A 151 3.87 -11.57 10.30
CA VAL A 151 4.26 -11.06 11.62
C VAL A 151 3.66 -11.96 12.67
N ARG A 152 4.50 -12.46 13.58
CA ARG A 152 4.09 -13.37 14.66
C ARG A 152 4.40 -12.80 16.03
N ASN A 153 5.44 -11.98 16.07
CA ASN A 153 6.04 -11.44 17.28
C ASN A 153 6.03 -9.92 17.29
N ARG A 154 6.08 -9.36 18.50
CA ARG A 154 6.26 -7.93 18.76
C ARG A 154 7.45 -7.33 18.02
N GLN A 155 8.57 -8.05 17.99
CA GLN A 155 9.81 -7.62 17.35
C GLN A 155 9.71 -7.61 15.82
N GLU A 156 9.00 -8.59 15.26
CA GLU A 156 8.76 -8.66 13.81
C GLU A 156 7.84 -7.53 13.35
N LEU A 157 6.81 -7.19 14.14
CA LEU A 157 5.97 -6.02 13.87
C LEU A 157 6.79 -4.73 13.88
N TYR A 158 7.65 -4.54 14.89
CA TYR A 158 8.53 -3.38 14.96
C TYR A 158 9.46 -3.28 13.75
N GLN A 159 10.09 -4.41 13.37
CA GLN A 159 11.00 -4.47 12.22
C GLN A 159 10.26 -4.22 10.90
N LEU A 160 9.02 -4.72 10.78
CA LEU A 160 8.17 -4.49 9.63
C LEU A 160 7.83 -3.00 9.49
N LEU A 161 7.39 -2.36 10.58
CA LEU A 161 7.07 -0.93 10.60
C LEU A 161 8.30 -0.07 10.26
N LYS A 162 9.46 -0.39 10.84
CA LYS A 162 10.73 0.29 10.52
C LYS A 162 11.13 0.14 9.05
N ARG A 163 10.94 -1.04 8.46
CA ARG A 163 11.19 -1.29 7.04
C ARG A 163 10.21 -0.52 6.15
N HIS A 164 8.95 -0.39 6.57
CA HIS A 164 7.92 0.36 5.86
C HIS A 164 8.25 1.85 5.80
N GLU A 165 8.67 2.42 6.92
CA GLU A 165 9.13 3.81 6.98
C GLU A 165 10.39 4.02 6.12
N PHE A 166 11.41 3.18 6.29
CA PHE A 166 12.67 3.30 5.54
C PHE A 166 12.46 3.20 4.02
N ARG A 167 11.50 2.39 3.58
CA ARG A 167 11.14 2.25 2.16
C ARG A 167 10.13 3.28 1.66
N GLY A 168 9.56 4.09 2.54
CA GLY A 168 8.50 5.04 2.20
C GLY A 168 7.20 4.38 1.72
N LEU A 169 6.91 3.15 2.19
CA LEU A 169 5.71 2.40 1.79
C LEU A 169 4.44 2.85 2.54
N GLY A 170 4.57 3.83 3.45
CA GLY A 170 3.48 4.34 4.26
C GLY A 170 3.09 3.41 5.41
N GLY A 171 1.92 3.67 5.98
CA GLY A 171 1.38 2.94 7.13
C GLY A 171 0.71 1.61 6.77
N ILE A 172 0.52 0.77 7.78
CA ILE A 172 -0.07 -0.57 7.64
C ILE A 172 -1.44 -0.58 8.31
N TYR A 173 -2.46 -1.13 7.63
CA TYR A 173 -3.79 -1.26 8.22
C TYR A 173 -3.82 -2.29 9.35
N LEU A 174 -4.56 -1.97 10.42
CA LEU A 174 -4.77 -2.91 11.53
C LEU A 174 -5.47 -4.19 11.06
N ASP A 175 -6.43 -4.09 10.13
CA ASP A 175 -7.14 -5.24 9.53
C ASP A 175 -6.19 -6.23 8.85
N ASP A 176 -5.16 -5.72 8.17
CA ASP A 176 -4.17 -6.54 7.47
C ASP A 176 -3.23 -7.25 8.45
N LEU A 177 -3.00 -6.67 9.62
CA LEU A 177 -2.28 -7.30 10.73
C LEU A 177 -3.16 -8.31 11.48
N ALA A 178 -4.46 -8.02 11.63
CA ALA A 178 -5.44 -8.92 12.26
C ALA A 178 -5.66 -10.20 11.45
N GLU A 179 -5.24 -10.20 10.17
CA GLU A 179 -5.16 -11.42 9.36
C GLU A 179 -3.95 -12.30 9.71
N ALA A 180 -2.87 -11.73 10.26
CA ALA A 180 -1.64 -12.44 10.60
C ALA A 180 -1.58 -12.90 12.08
N VAL A 181 -2.18 -12.13 13.00
CA VAL A 181 -2.16 -12.41 14.44
C VAL A 181 -3.56 -12.26 15.03
N ALA A 182 -3.98 -13.15 15.93
CA ALA A 182 -5.27 -13.04 16.63
C ALA A 182 -5.32 -11.84 17.61
N ASP A 183 -4.27 -11.67 18.42
CA ASP A 183 -4.18 -10.65 19.47
C ASP A 183 -3.42 -9.38 19.04
N VAL A 184 -3.69 -8.83 17.84
CA VAL A 184 -2.95 -7.65 17.32
C VAL A 184 -3.02 -6.47 18.27
N GLU A 185 -4.18 -6.17 18.86
CA GLU A 185 -4.33 -5.04 19.76
C GLU A 185 -3.39 -5.13 20.97
N ARG A 186 -3.22 -6.33 21.52
CA ARG A 186 -2.29 -6.57 22.65
C ARG A 186 -0.84 -6.37 22.22
N VAL A 187 -0.49 -6.84 21.03
CA VAL A 187 0.87 -6.66 20.47
C VAL A 187 1.14 -5.18 20.19
N VAL A 188 0.18 -4.45 19.64
CA VAL A 188 0.30 -3.00 19.37
C VAL A 188 0.37 -2.21 20.68
N GLN A 189 -0.46 -2.52 21.67
CA GLN A 189 -0.39 -1.92 23.01
C GLN A 189 0.97 -2.17 23.68
N SER A 190 1.56 -3.37 23.49
CA SER A 190 2.89 -3.68 24.00
C SER A 190 4.04 -2.92 23.32
N LEU A 191 3.78 -2.36 22.13
CA LEU A 191 4.69 -1.49 21.38
C LEU A 191 4.52 -0.02 21.76
N GLY A 192 3.29 0.38 22.13
CA GLY A 192 2.93 1.69 22.69
C GLY A 192 3.60 2.84 21.94
N ASP A 193 4.54 3.50 22.61
CA ASP A 193 5.27 4.68 22.14
C ASP A 193 6.02 4.49 20.81
N HIS A 194 6.28 3.25 20.36
CA HIS A 194 6.96 2.99 19.09
C HIS A 194 6.02 2.98 17.88
N VAL A 195 4.71 3.11 18.10
CA VAL A 195 3.70 3.04 17.04
C VAL A 195 2.75 4.22 17.14
N ILE A 196 2.53 4.90 16.04
CA ILE A 196 1.50 5.93 15.92
C ILE A 196 0.27 5.30 15.29
N GLN A 197 -0.87 5.40 15.97
CA GLN A 197 -2.15 4.95 15.46
C GLN A 197 -2.93 6.15 14.89
N VAL A 198 -3.28 6.07 13.61
CA VAL A 198 -4.07 7.10 12.94
C VAL A 198 -5.36 6.47 12.45
N VAL A 199 -6.50 7.04 12.84
CA VAL A 199 -7.80 6.62 12.33
C VAL A 199 -8.08 7.36 11.03
N THR A 200 -8.27 6.62 9.94
CA THR A 200 -8.63 7.20 8.65
C THR A 200 -10.02 7.84 8.74
N PRO A 201 -10.19 9.12 8.36
CA PRO A 201 -11.46 9.84 8.55
C PRO A 201 -12.60 9.28 7.69
N HIS A 202 -12.28 8.70 6.52
CA HIS A 202 -13.28 8.13 5.61
C HIS A 202 -13.77 6.75 6.05
N ASP A 203 -12.84 5.84 6.39
CA ASP A 203 -13.16 4.43 6.59
C ASP A 203 -13.24 4.02 8.08
N LYS A 204 -12.89 4.93 9.01
CA LYS A 204 -12.72 4.65 10.44
C LYS A 204 -11.76 3.49 10.76
N LYS A 205 -10.95 3.07 9.78
CA LYS A 205 -9.93 2.04 9.93
C LYS A 205 -8.70 2.62 10.59
N VAL A 206 -8.06 1.82 11.44
CA VAL A 206 -6.81 2.21 12.10
C VAL A 206 -5.64 1.85 11.20
N VAL A 207 -4.76 2.83 10.98
CA VAL A 207 -3.48 2.69 10.28
C VAL A 207 -2.35 2.88 11.28
N LEU A 208 -1.41 1.94 11.27
CA LEU A 208 -0.23 1.95 12.12
C LEU A 208 0.96 2.54 11.35
N PHE A 209 1.65 3.48 12.00
CA PHE A 209 2.91 4.05 11.54
C PHE A 209 4.01 3.78 12.56
N TYR A 210 5.24 3.73 12.08
CA TYR A 210 6.42 3.72 12.96
C TYR A 210 6.57 5.09 13.62
N ASN A 211 6.82 5.11 14.93
CA ASN A 211 7.19 6.33 15.64
C ASN A 211 8.71 6.41 15.81
N ASP A 212 9.36 7.33 15.10
CA ASP A 212 10.76 7.64 15.35
C ASP A 212 10.89 8.60 16.55
N LYS A 213 11.27 8.02 17.70
CA LYS A 213 11.51 8.75 18.96
C LYS A 213 12.61 9.81 18.84
N SER A 214 13.44 9.77 17.80
CA SER A 214 14.46 10.80 17.54
C SER A 214 13.85 12.18 17.28
N PHE A 215 12.59 12.22 16.85
CA PHE A 215 11.86 13.45 16.55
C PHE A 215 10.81 13.83 17.62
N ASP A 216 10.82 13.16 18.78
CA ASP A 216 9.84 13.44 19.82
C ASP A 216 10.13 14.78 20.50
N LEU A 217 9.23 15.73 20.30
CA LEU A 217 9.28 17.07 20.90
C LEU A 217 8.24 17.13 22.01
N GLY A 218 8.70 17.03 23.26
CA GLY A 218 7.89 17.11 24.48
C GLY A 218 7.34 18.52 24.76
N ILE A 219 6.56 19.08 23.83
CA ILE A 219 5.97 20.41 23.92
C ILE A 219 4.68 20.33 24.75
N LYS A 220 4.61 21.13 25.82
CA LYS A 220 3.40 21.25 26.65
C LYS A 220 2.22 21.80 25.86
N GLU A 221 0.99 21.43 26.24
CA GLU A 221 -0.22 21.82 25.51
C GLU A 221 -0.44 23.34 25.49
N GLU A 222 0.01 24.07 26.52
CA GLU A 222 -0.03 25.54 26.58
C GLU A 222 0.66 26.20 25.37
N PHE A 223 1.83 25.68 24.97
CA PHE A 223 2.57 26.20 23.83
C PHE A 223 1.93 25.79 22.50
N LYS A 224 1.32 24.60 22.43
CA LYS A 224 0.56 24.18 21.24
C LYS A 224 -0.67 25.06 21.04
N GLN A 225 -1.35 25.45 22.11
CA GLN A 225 -2.49 26.35 22.05
C GLN A 225 -2.07 27.76 21.62
N LEU A 226 -0.98 28.29 22.18
CA LEU A 226 -0.42 29.58 21.76
C LEU A 226 -0.02 29.57 20.28
N TRP A 227 0.61 28.49 19.82
CA TRP A 227 0.96 28.30 18.41
C TRP A 227 -0.26 28.31 17.50
N ARG A 228 -1.32 27.56 17.84
CA ARG A 228 -2.56 27.52 17.06
C ARG A 228 -3.36 28.84 17.12
N ALA A 229 -3.22 29.62 18.20
CA ALA A 229 -3.92 30.90 18.34
C ALA A 229 -3.40 31.98 17.38
N VAL A 230 -2.14 31.89 16.96
CA VAL A 230 -1.57 32.81 15.98
C VAL A 230 -2.00 32.36 14.57
N SER A 231 -3.11 32.93 14.07
CA SER A 231 -3.56 32.67 12.70
C SER A 231 -2.74 33.45 11.68
N VAL A 232 -2.05 32.72 10.80
CA VAL A 232 -1.37 33.26 9.61
C VAL A 232 -2.12 32.95 8.32
N GLU A 233 -3.23 32.22 8.41
CA GLU A 233 -4.03 31.79 7.27
C GLU A 233 -4.73 33.01 6.63
N GLY A 234 -4.44 33.28 5.36
CA GLY A 234 -4.98 34.43 4.62
C GLY A 234 -4.18 35.74 4.75
N MET A 235 -3.08 35.76 5.50
CA MET A 235 -2.16 36.91 5.47
C MET A 235 -1.18 36.83 4.29
N HIS A 236 -0.95 37.97 3.63
CA HIS A 236 0.01 38.05 2.54
C HIS A 236 1.45 38.00 3.08
N GLU A 237 2.33 37.21 2.47
CA GLU A 237 3.72 37.00 2.90
C GLU A 237 4.50 38.32 3.08
N LEU A 238 4.34 39.27 2.15
CA LEU A 238 4.91 40.63 2.26
C LEU A 238 4.51 41.38 3.55
N LYS A 239 3.26 41.23 4.00
CA LYS A 239 2.76 41.87 5.23
C LYS A 239 3.35 41.20 6.47
N ILE A 240 3.54 39.88 6.42
CA ILE A 240 4.23 39.13 7.48
C ILE A 240 5.70 39.56 7.55
N GLU A 241 6.38 39.67 6.41
CA GLU A 241 7.77 40.15 6.36
C GLU A 241 7.91 41.58 6.89
N GLU A 242 7.03 42.50 6.50
CA GLU A 242 7.05 43.87 7.00
C GLU A 242 6.80 43.91 8.51
N TYR A 243 5.86 43.10 9.02
CA TYR A 243 5.62 42.96 10.46
C TYR A 243 6.84 42.41 11.21
N LEU A 244 7.52 41.40 10.66
CA LEU A 244 8.74 40.84 11.23
C LEU A 244 9.88 41.87 11.23
N ARG A 245 10.08 42.62 10.13
CA ARG A 245 11.07 43.71 10.03
C ARG A 245 10.79 44.84 11.03
N ARG A 246 9.53 45.25 11.18
CA ARG A 246 9.13 46.27 12.18
C ARG A 246 9.41 45.81 13.61
N ASN A 247 9.28 44.51 13.89
CA ASN A 247 9.62 43.91 15.18
C ASN A 247 11.11 43.52 15.31
N GLY A 248 11.96 43.92 14.36
CA GLY A 248 13.41 43.69 14.41
C GLY A 248 13.85 42.26 14.09
N ILE A 249 12.94 41.39 13.61
CA ILE A 249 13.25 40.04 13.17
C ILE A 249 13.44 40.09 11.65
N THR A 250 14.67 40.35 11.22
CA THR A 250 15.02 40.30 9.80
C THR A 250 15.27 38.85 9.39
N SER A 251 14.69 38.40 8.27
CA SER A 251 15.05 37.11 7.68
C SER A 251 16.58 37.02 7.58
N MET A 252 17.17 35.97 8.15
CA MET A 252 18.55 35.64 7.87
C MET A 252 18.64 35.29 6.39
N SER A 253 18.90 36.29 5.54
CA SER A 253 19.51 36.03 4.24
C SER A 253 20.67 35.10 4.53
N ALA A 254 20.65 33.93 3.91
CA ALA A 254 21.70 32.91 4.02
C ALA A 254 23.01 33.50 3.52
N ASP A 255 23.64 34.34 4.32
CA ASP A 255 25.05 34.62 4.24
C ASP A 255 25.65 33.28 4.61
N ARG A 256 25.95 32.50 3.57
CA ARG A 256 26.78 31.33 3.64
C ARG A 256 28.08 31.79 4.28
N LYS A 257 28.12 31.79 5.61
CA LYS A 257 29.35 31.73 6.35
C LYS A 257 29.91 30.37 5.99
N THR A 258 30.62 30.34 4.87
CA THR A 258 31.55 29.29 4.52
C THR A 258 32.38 29.14 5.78
N PHE A 259 32.12 28.07 6.54
CA PHE A 259 33.01 27.67 7.60
C PHE A 259 34.31 27.28 6.90
N THR A 260 35.18 28.25 6.68
CA THR A 260 36.58 27.99 6.44
C THR A 260 37.06 27.38 7.74
N LEU A 261 37.16 26.05 7.74
CA LEU A 261 37.94 25.32 8.73
C LEU A 261 39.25 26.10 8.89
N VAL A 262 39.47 26.62 10.10
CA VAL A 262 40.73 27.24 10.46
C VAL A 262 41.80 26.19 10.21
N THR A 263 42.49 26.33 9.08
CA THR A 263 43.68 25.55 8.77
C THR A 263 44.66 25.88 9.88
N LYS A 264 44.85 24.92 10.80
CA LYS A 264 45.80 25.05 11.90
C LYS A 264 47.12 25.56 11.33
N GLN A 265 47.58 26.68 11.89
CA GLN A 265 48.82 27.31 11.50
C GLN A 265 49.94 26.26 11.56
N LYS A 266 50.57 26.06 10.41
CA LYS A 266 51.66 25.11 10.21
C LYS A 266 52.87 25.63 10.98
N HIS A 267 53.17 25.00 12.12
CA HIS A 267 54.42 25.23 12.81
C HIS A 267 55.58 24.91 11.86
N THR A 268 56.46 25.88 11.68
CA THR A 268 57.68 25.74 10.89
C THR A 268 58.63 24.75 11.57
N GLY A 269 59.18 23.83 10.77
CA GLY A 269 60.34 23.03 11.15
C GLY A 269 60.10 21.53 11.26
N GLN A 270 60.31 20.81 10.15
CA GLN A 270 61.25 19.69 10.00
C GLN A 270 60.84 18.81 8.81
N LYS A 271 61.63 18.88 7.74
CA LYS A 271 61.62 17.91 6.64
C LYS A 271 62.15 16.58 7.16
N ARG A 272 61.37 15.49 7.13
CA ARG A 272 61.92 14.11 7.04
C ARG A 272 61.04 13.17 6.20
N ALA A 273 61.59 12.87 5.03
CA ALA A 273 61.59 11.61 4.27
C ALA A 273 60.34 10.71 4.26
N SER A 274 59.79 10.64 3.05
CA SER A 274 59.04 9.54 2.44
C SER A 274 59.68 8.15 2.68
N ASN A 275 58.82 7.13 2.73
CA ASN A 275 59.09 5.69 2.70
C ASN A 275 59.78 5.07 3.92
N ARG A 276 58.96 4.66 4.90
CA ARG A 276 59.32 3.55 5.80
C ARG A 276 58.13 2.59 5.91
N PRO A 277 58.28 1.29 5.61
CA PRO A 277 57.22 0.32 5.78
C PRO A 277 56.90 0.16 7.28
N VAL A 278 55.62 0.25 7.61
CA VAL A 278 55.10 0.05 8.96
C VAL A 278 55.25 -1.43 9.29
N LYS A 279 56.21 -1.77 10.15
CA LYS A 279 56.30 -3.11 10.75
C LYS A 279 55.20 -3.25 11.78
N LEU A 280 54.11 -3.93 11.42
CA LEU A 280 53.06 -4.39 12.33
C LEU A 280 53.67 -5.50 13.20
N LYS A 281 54.23 -5.11 14.35
CA LYS A 281 54.93 -6.03 15.28
C LYS A 281 54.02 -7.00 16.02
N ASP A 282 52.70 -6.88 15.89
CA ASP A 282 51.75 -7.64 16.73
C ASP A 282 51.06 -8.81 16.00
N ASN A 283 51.51 -9.22 14.81
CA ASN A 283 50.91 -10.33 14.05
C ASN A 283 51.95 -11.35 13.56
N GLU A 284 52.84 -11.82 14.43
CA GLU A 284 53.85 -12.84 14.07
C GLU A 284 53.23 -14.21 13.71
N HIS A 285 51.99 -14.49 14.10
CA HIS A 285 51.33 -15.79 13.89
C HIS A 285 50.65 -15.94 12.51
N LEU A 286 50.61 -14.88 11.70
CA LEU A 286 49.94 -14.88 10.38
C LEU A 286 50.92 -14.90 9.20
N GLN A 287 52.23 -14.88 9.46
CA GLN A 287 53.26 -14.77 8.41
C GLN A 287 53.32 -16.00 7.50
N ASP A 288 53.08 -17.21 8.02
CA ASP A 288 53.19 -18.45 7.24
C ASP A 288 51.94 -18.79 6.39
N ILE A 289 50.85 -18.02 6.53
CA ILE A 289 49.59 -18.27 5.81
C ILE A 289 49.46 -17.34 4.59
N LEU A 290 50.15 -16.21 4.58
CA LEU A 290 50.04 -15.20 3.53
C LEU A 290 51.01 -15.50 2.38
N LYS A 291 50.49 -16.08 1.29
CA LYS A 291 51.18 -16.13 -0.01
C LYS A 291 50.95 -14.81 -0.76
N ASP A 292 52.00 -14.02 -0.93
CA ASP A 292 51.99 -12.81 -1.75
C ASP A 292 51.97 -13.17 -3.24
N PHE A 293 50.88 -12.85 -3.93
CA PHE A 293 50.74 -13.02 -5.39
C PHE A 293 51.00 -11.71 -6.15
N SER A 294 51.94 -10.87 -5.70
CA SER A 294 52.25 -9.60 -6.37
C SER A 294 53.10 -9.73 -7.64
N GLN A 295 53.31 -10.95 -8.16
CA GLN A 295 53.83 -11.16 -9.50
C GLN A 295 52.81 -11.93 -10.36
N LYS A 296 51.92 -11.18 -11.00
CA LYS A 296 51.48 -11.44 -12.36
C LYS A 296 51.05 -10.15 -13.04
#